data_AF-A0A059WRT1-F1
#
_entry.id   AF-A0A059WRT1-F1
#
_cell.length_a   1.000
_cell.length_b   1.000
_cell.length_c   1.000
_cell.angle_alpha   90.00
_cell.angle_beta   90.00
_cell.angle_gamma   90.00
#
_symmetry.space_group_name_H-M   'P 1'
#
loop_
_entity.id
_entity.type
_entity.pdbx_description
1 polymer ?
#
loop_
_entity_poly.entity_id
_entity_poly.type
_entity_poly.pdbx_seq_one_letter_code
_entity_poly.pdbx_strand_id
1 'polypeptide(L)'
;MKRNWRALTHKDELEDELDAELRFHLERDIAQNLEDGMSPDDARYLALRSFGGVDQSKEECRDARGVRLIETLLQDVRYTLRMFIKRPAFTSVAVLTLALGIGANTAIFSLLDAVLLRSLPVQRPEKLVLFGKGENQGLTNGFPNESWDLFSYPFYQDVRQHKEVFSEVTALLSIPWDVHG
;
A
#
# COMPACT_ATOMS: atom_id res chain seq x y z
N MET A 1 -6.60 -16.84 -9.54
CA MET A 1 -7.23 -16.31 -8.31
C MET A 1 -8.14 -15.12 -8.68
N LYS A 2 -9.30 -15.37 -9.30
CA LYS A 2 -10.30 -14.32 -9.61
C LYS A 2 -11.20 -14.18 -8.38
N ARG A 3 -10.93 -13.19 -7.53
CA ARG A 3 -11.74 -12.91 -6.34
C ARG A 3 -13.08 -12.36 -6.82
N ASN A 4 -14.19 -13.07 -6.57
CA ASN A 4 -15.53 -12.73 -7.06
C ASN A 4 -16.15 -11.62 -6.19
N TRP A 5 -16.00 -10.36 -6.58
CA TRP A 5 -16.51 -9.21 -5.81
C TRP A 5 -18.05 -9.12 -5.82
N ARG A 6 -18.72 -9.86 -6.71
CA ARG A 6 -20.18 -9.96 -6.78
C ARG A 6 -20.79 -10.59 -5.52
N ALA A 7 -20.12 -11.59 -4.93
CA ALA A 7 -20.59 -12.25 -3.70
C ALA A 7 -20.64 -11.32 -2.47
N LEU A 8 -19.94 -10.17 -2.51
CA LEU A 8 -19.97 -9.18 -1.43
C LEU A 8 -21.12 -8.18 -1.54
N THR A 9 -21.71 -8.03 -2.73
CA THR A 9 -22.79 -7.05 -2.98
C THR A 9 -24.15 -7.70 -3.18
N HIS A 10 -24.18 -8.98 -3.61
CA HIS A 10 -25.40 -9.74 -3.85
C HIS A 10 -25.51 -10.86 -2.80
N LYS A 11 -25.30 -10.51 -1.52
CA LYS A 11 -25.40 -11.48 -0.41
C LYS A 11 -26.83 -11.99 -0.27
N ASP A 12 -27.79 -11.08 -0.28
CA ASP A 12 -29.21 -11.42 -0.13
C ASP A 12 -29.69 -12.33 -1.28
N GLU A 13 -29.28 -12.03 -2.51
CA GLU A 13 -29.63 -12.86 -3.68
C GLU A 13 -29.00 -14.26 -3.65
N LEU A 14 -27.77 -14.39 -3.15
CA LEU A 14 -27.14 -15.70 -2.95
C LEU A 14 -27.71 -16.46 -1.74
N GLU A 15 -28.21 -15.76 -0.71
CA GLU A 15 -28.93 -16.40 0.41
C GLU A 15 -30.31 -16.89 -0.08
N ASP A 16 -31.01 -16.10 -0.89
CA ASP A 16 -32.29 -16.49 -1.51
C ASP A 16 -32.15 -17.67 -2.49
N GLU A 17 -31.08 -17.70 -3.30
CA GLU A 17 -30.78 -18.81 -4.21
C GLU A 17 -30.50 -20.11 -3.44
N LEU A 18 -29.70 -20.03 -2.36
CA LEU A 18 -29.40 -21.16 -1.50
C LEU A 18 -30.66 -21.67 -0.79
N ASP A 19 -31.51 -20.77 -0.32
CA ASP A 19 -32.80 -21.10 0.32
C ASP A 19 -33.77 -21.77 -0.65
N ALA A 20 -33.78 -21.34 -1.91
CA ALA A 20 -34.57 -21.96 -2.97
C ALA A 20 -34.07 -23.38 -3.29
N GLU A 21 -32.75 -23.55 -3.39
CA GLU A 21 -32.11 -24.84 -3.67
C GLU A 21 -32.36 -25.86 -2.55
N LEU A 22 -32.19 -25.45 -1.29
CA LEU A 22 -32.46 -26.29 -0.11
C LEU A 22 -33.93 -26.72 -0.04
N ARG A 23 -34.86 -25.82 -0.34
CA ARG A 23 -36.30 -26.12 -0.37
C ARG A 23 -36.64 -27.11 -1.47
N PHE A 24 -36.07 -26.93 -2.65
CA PHE A 24 -36.26 -27.84 -3.77
C PHE A 24 -35.83 -29.27 -3.42
N HIS A 25 -34.67 -29.44 -2.78
CA HIS A 25 -34.22 -30.76 -2.36
C HIS A 25 -35.13 -31.40 -1.31
N LEU A 26 -35.55 -30.62 -0.31
CA LEU A 26 -36.48 -31.11 0.72
C LEU A 26 -37.82 -31.55 0.12
N GLU A 27 -38.39 -30.75 -0.78
CA GLU A 27 -39.65 -31.09 -1.46
C GLU A 27 -39.53 -32.34 -2.32
N ARG A 28 -38.39 -32.51 -2.99
CA ARG A 28 -38.12 -33.70 -3.80
C ARG A 28 -38.03 -34.96 -2.95
N ASP A 29 -37.33 -34.91 -1.82
CA ASP A 29 -37.20 -36.05 -0.91
C ASP A 29 -38.54 -36.43 -0.26
N ILE A 30 -39.38 -35.43 0.06
CA ILE A 30 -40.75 -35.67 0.53
C ILE A 30 -41.58 -36.37 -0.54
N ALA A 31 -41.54 -35.89 -1.79
CA ALA A 31 -42.28 -36.48 -2.90
C ALA A 31 -41.86 -37.93 -3.16
N GLN A 32 -40.56 -38.22 -3.08
CA GLN A 32 -40.03 -39.56 -3.27
C GLN A 32 -40.43 -40.53 -2.14
N ASN A 33 -40.38 -40.08 -0.89
CA ASN A 33 -40.86 -40.87 0.25
C ASN A 33 -42.38 -41.17 0.16
N LEU A 34 -43.16 -40.23 -0.40
CA LEU A 34 -44.58 -40.45 -0.68
C LEU A 34 -44.79 -41.50 -1.78
N GLU A 35 -43.99 -41.46 -2.86
CA GLU A 35 -44.01 -42.48 -3.92
C GLU A 35 -43.62 -43.86 -3.39
N ASP A 36 -42.68 -43.92 -2.44
CA ASP A 36 -42.27 -45.14 -1.75
C ASP A 36 -43.33 -45.66 -0.75
N GLY A 37 -44.48 -45.00 -0.66
CA GLY A 37 -45.66 -45.46 0.06
C GLY A 37 -45.75 -44.99 1.52
N MET A 38 -44.93 -44.02 1.93
CA MET A 38 -44.99 -43.46 3.28
C MET A 38 -46.21 -42.55 3.47
N SER A 39 -46.65 -42.43 4.72
CA SER A 39 -47.66 -41.43 5.08
C SER A 39 -47.09 -40.01 4.92
N PRO A 40 -47.92 -38.98 4.66
CA PRO A 40 -47.46 -37.61 4.50
C PRO A 40 -46.66 -37.06 5.68
N ASP A 41 -47.05 -37.44 6.90
CA ASP A 41 -46.38 -36.99 8.12
C ASP A 41 -45.04 -37.70 8.31
N ASP A 42 -44.97 -38.99 8.01
CA ASP A 42 -43.73 -39.78 8.09
C ASP A 42 -42.72 -39.37 7.01
N ALA A 43 -43.17 -39.13 5.78
CA ALA A 43 -42.36 -38.69 4.66
C ALA A 43 -41.69 -37.33 4.94
N ARG A 44 -42.45 -36.39 5.53
CA ARG A 44 -41.93 -35.09 5.98
C ARG A 44 -40.93 -35.24 7.12
N TYR A 45 -41.27 -36.03 8.13
CA TYR A 45 -40.41 -36.24 9.28
C TYR A 45 -39.07 -36.87 8.89
N LEU A 46 -39.09 -37.87 8.00
CA LEU A 46 -37.89 -38.51 7.49
C LEU A 46 -37.06 -37.59 6.61
N ALA A 47 -37.68 -36.84 5.69
CA ALA A 47 -36.98 -35.86 4.85
C ALA A 47 -36.25 -34.81 5.71
N LEU A 48 -36.95 -34.19 6.66
CA LEU A 48 -36.37 -33.20 7.59
C LEU A 48 -35.23 -33.79 8.44
N ARG A 49 -35.37 -35.04 8.90
CA ARG A 49 -34.34 -35.73 9.68
C ARG A 49 -33.12 -36.10 8.84
N SER A 50 -33.33 -36.56 7.60
CA SER A 50 -32.27 -36.95 6.67
C SER A 50 -31.45 -35.76 6.18
N PHE A 51 -32.10 -34.59 6.04
CA PHE A 51 -31.46 -33.34 5.64
C PHE A 51 -30.50 -32.80 6.71
N GLY A 52 -30.57 -33.30 7.95
CA GLY A 52 -29.46 -33.19 8.91
C GLY A 52 -29.13 -31.77 9.37
N GLY A 53 -30.10 -30.86 9.38
CA GLY A 53 -29.91 -29.48 9.85
C GLY A 53 -29.55 -28.53 8.71
N VAL A 54 -30.59 -28.02 8.05
CA VAL A 54 -30.53 -26.98 7.00
C VAL A 54 -29.63 -25.81 7.42
N ASP A 55 -29.67 -25.43 8.69
CA ASP A 55 -28.87 -24.35 9.25
C ASP A 55 -27.36 -24.64 9.21
N GLN A 56 -26.95 -25.89 9.41
CA GLN A 56 -25.53 -26.28 9.47
C GLN A 56 -24.87 -26.22 8.08
N SER A 57 -25.57 -26.69 7.04
CA SER A 57 -25.12 -26.58 5.65
C SER A 57 -25.09 -25.14 5.15
N LYS A 58 -26.04 -24.30 5.58
CA LYS A 58 -26.00 -22.86 5.31
C LYS A 58 -24.79 -22.20 5.96
N GLU A 59 -24.49 -22.55 7.21
CA GLU A 59 -23.40 -21.95 7.99
C GLU A 59 -22.02 -22.30 7.40
N GLU A 60 -21.81 -23.56 6.99
CA GLU A 60 -20.60 -23.99 6.28
C GLU A 60 -20.40 -23.26 4.94
N CYS A 61 -21.48 -23.06 4.17
CA CYS A 61 -21.42 -22.32 2.91
C CYS A 61 -21.13 -20.82 3.14
N ARG A 62 -21.60 -20.28 4.27
CA ARG A 62 -21.37 -18.89 4.69
C ARG A 62 -19.91 -18.64 5.09
N ASP A 63 -19.28 -19.58 5.79
CA ASP A 63 -17.88 -19.49 6.19
C ASP A 63 -16.89 -19.69 5.02
N ALA A 64 -17.22 -20.56 4.06
CA ALA A 64 -16.35 -20.83 2.89
C ALA A 64 -16.17 -19.62 1.95
N ARG A 65 -17.11 -18.66 1.94
CA ARG A 65 -17.14 -17.57 0.94
C ARG A 65 -16.25 -16.37 1.26
N GLY A 66 -15.61 -16.30 2.44
CA GLY A 66 -14.76 -15.18 2.84
C GLY A 66 -15.50 -13.83 2.99
N VAL A 67 -16.82 -13.82 2.76
CA VAL A 67 -17.72 -12.67 2.90
C VAL A 67 -17.75 -12.21 4.35
N ARG A 68 -17.74 -13.16 5.30
CA ARG A 68 -17.71 -12.90 6.73
C ARG A 68 -16.51 -12.06 7.18
N LEU A 69 -15.31 -12.31 6.64
CA LEU A 69 -14.13 -11.51 6.97
C LEU A 69 -14.29 -10.05 6.54
N ILE A 70 -14.81 -9.81 5.33
CA ILE A 70 -15.00 -8.46 4.79
C ILE A 70 -16.16 -7.75 5.51
N GLU A 71 -17.22 -8.46 5.85
CA GLU A 71 -18.36 -7.95 6.60
C GLU A 71 -17.95 -7.53 8.02
N THR A 72 -17.19 -8.39 8.72
CA THR A 72 -16.63 -8.05 10.03
C THR A 72 -15.70 -6.84 9.94
N LEU A 73 -14.80 -6.79 8.94
CA LEU A 73 -13.91 -5.64 8.76
C LEU A 73 -14.69 -4.34 8.49
N LEU A 74 -15.72 -4.37 7.65
CA LEU A 74 -16.56 -3.20 7.38
C LEU A 74 -17.33 -2.75 8.63
N GLN A 75 -17.85 -3.71 9.40
CA GLN A 75 -18.53 -3.44 10.66
C GLN A 75 -17.59 -2.81 11.68
N ASP A 76 -16.38 -3.34 11.81
CA ASP A 76 -15.33 -2.82 12.69
C ASP A 76 -14.89 -1.42 12.28
N VAL A 77 -14.69 -1.16 10.99
CA VAL A 77 -14.34 0.17 10.47
C VAL A 77 -15.45 1.17 10.76
N ARG A 78 -16.71 0.83 10.49
CA ARG A 78 -17.86 1.70 10.77
C ARG A 78 -18.01 1.97 12.26
N TYR A 79 -17.79 0.95 13.09
CA TYR A 79 -17.82 1.10 14.54
C TYR A 79 -16.70 2.02 15.04
N THR A 80 -15.48 1.82 14.56
CA THR A 80 -14.29 2.61 14.91
C THR A 80 -14.46 4.08 14.49
N LEU A 81 -14.97 4.35 13.29
CA LEU A 81 -15.31 5.70 12.83
C LEU A 81 -16.34 6.38 13.75
N ARG A 82 -17.38 5.65 14.16
CA ARG A 82 -18.38 6.17 15.10
C ARG A 82 -17.77 6.45 16.48
N MET A 83 -16.81 5.65 16.90
CA MET A 83 -16.07 5.84 18.15
C MET A 83 -15.18 7.09 18.10
N PHE A 84 -14.51 7.34 16.96
CA PHE A 84 -13.71 8.55 16.73
C PHE A 84 -14.56 9.82 16.81
N ILE A 85 -15.76 9.82 16.23
CA ILE A 85 -16.70 10.95 16.31
C ILE A 85 -17.19 11.16 17.75
N LYS A 86 -17.40 10.08 18.52
CA LYS A 86 -17.85 10.17 19.93
C LYS A 86 -16.74 10.65 20.88
N ARG A 87 -15.47 10.48 20.54
CA ARG A 87 -14.31 10.89 21.35
C ARG A 87 -13.40 11.84 20.55
N PRO A 88 -13.88 13.05 20.23
CA PRO A 88 -13.19 13.95 19.31
C PRO A 88 -11.84 14.43 19.85
N ALA A 89 -11.70 14.68 21.16
CA ALA A 89 -10.46 15.18 21.73
C ALA A 89 -9.26 14.23 21.51
N PHE A 90 -9.42 12.94 21.81
CA PHE A 90 -8.38 11.94 21.59
C PHE A 90 -8.08 11.76 20.10
N THR A 91 -9.13 11.68 19.28
CA THR A 91 -9.00 11.54 17.82
C THR A 91 -8.23 12.72 17.23
N SER A 92 -8.54 13.95 17.63
CA SER A 92 -7.84 15.15 17.14
C SER A 92 -6.36 15.14 17.49
N VAL A 93 -5.98 14.76 18.72
CA VAL A 93 -4.57 14.66 19.12
C VAL A 93 -3.84 13.62 18.27
N ALA A 94 -4.45 12.45 18.07
CA ALA A 94 -3.88 11.39 17.24
C ALA A 94 -3.71 11.84 15.78
N VAL A 95 -4.75 12.45 15.19
CA VAL A 95 -4.72 12.97 13.81
C VAL A 95 -3.67 14.07 13.64
N LEU A 96 -3.60 15.02 14.58
CA LEU A 96 -2.59 16.09 14.54
C LEU A 96 -1.18 15.55 14.65
N THR A 97 -0.95 14.59 15.54
CA THR A 97 0.37 13.95 15.69
C THR A 97 0.79 13.22 14.41
N LEU A 98 -0.13 12.47 13.82
CA LEU A 98 0.11 11.76 12.57
C LEU A 98 0.36 12.72 11.42
N ALA A 99 -0.47 13.76 11.29
CA ALA A 99 -0.34 14.79 10.27
C ALA A 99 0.99 15.54 10.39
N LEU A 100 1.42 15.84 11.62
CA LEU A 100 2.68 16.54 11.87
C LEU A 100 3.89 15.65 11.55
N GLY A 101 3.85 14.35 11.90
CA GLY A 101 4.90 13.40 11.54
C GLY A 101 5.03 13.19 10.03
N ILE A 102 3.90 12.99 9.33
CA ILE A 102 3.87 12.83 7.87
C ILE A 102 4.29 14.14 7.18
N GLY A 103 3.74 15.26 7.63
CA GLY A 103 3.98 16.59 7.07
C GLY A 103 5.42 17.05 7.26
N ALA A 104 6.01 16.84 8.45
CA ALA A 104 7.39 17.19 8.72
C ALA A 104 8.35 16.40 7.83
N ASN A 105 8.17 15.08 7.71
CA ASN A 105 8.99 14.26 6.84
C ASN A 105 8.85 14.70 5.37
N THR A 106 7.62 14.92 4.91
CA THR A 106 7.35 15.38 3.55
C THR A 106 7.96 16.76 3.28
N ALA A 107 7.88 17.68 4.24
CA ALA A 107 8.44 19.02 4.14
C ALA A 107 9.97 19.02 4.09
N ILE A 108 10.63 18.19 4.91
CA ILE A 108 12.08 18.00 4.87
C ILE A 108 12.50 17.49 3.49
N PHE A 109 11.86 16.44 2.98
CA PHE A 109 12.17 15.91 1.65
C PHE A 109 11.90 16.93 0.54
N SER A 110 10.79 17.67 0.61
CA SER A 110 10.46 18.71 -0.36
C SER A 110 11.45 19.87 -0.33
N LEU A 111 11.91 20.26 0.86
CA LEU A 111 12.93 21.28 1.05
C LEU A 111 14.28 20.80 0.51
N LEU A 112 14.68 19.57 0.82
CA LEU A 112 15.89 18.97 0.29
C LEU A 112 15.84 18.87 -1.24
N ASP A 113 14.72 18.45 -1.82
CA ASP A 113 14.54 18.42 -3.27
C ASP A 113 14.60 19.83 -3.88
N ALA A 114 13.93 20.81 -3.28
CA ALA A 114 13.95 22.19 -3.77
C ALA A 114 15.34 22.85 -3.69
N VAL A 115 16.10 22.57 -2.62
CA VAL A 115 17.39 23.21 -2.36
C VAL A 115 18.55 22.44 -3.00
N LEU A 116 18.57 21.11 -2.91
CA LEU A 116 19.65 20.27 -3.43
C LEU A 116 19.46 19.87 -4.89
N LEU A 117 18.22 19.59 -5.33
CA LEU A 117 17.95 19.08 -6.67
C LEU A 117 17.43 20.15 -7.64
N ARG A 118 16.74 21.18 -7.16
CA ARG A 118 16.11 22.20 -8.03
C ARG A 118 16.92 23.46 -8.31
N SER A 119 18.17 23.58 -7.84
CA SER A 119 18.94 24.84 -7.98
C SER A 119 20.42 24.67 -8.33
N LEU A 120 20.77 23.74 -9.22
CA LEU A 120 21.91 24.01 -10.11
C LEU A 120 21.31 24.67 -11.36
N PRO A 121 21.37 26.01 -11.53
CA PRO A 121 20.88 26.73 -12.72
C PRO A 121 21.81 26.46 -13.91
N VAL A 122 21.97 25.18 -14.23
CA VAL A 122 22.76 24.67 -15.33
C VAL A 122 21.76 24.24 -16.38
N GLN A 123 21.91 24.77 -17.60
CA GLN A 123 20.91 24.57 -18.64
C GLN A 123 20.72 23.09 -19.04
N ARG A 124 21.67 22.22 -18.64
CA ARG A 124 21.77 20.80 -19.02
C ARG A 124 22.39 19.98 -17.87
N PRO A 125 21.64 19.61 -16.83
CA PRO A 125 22.15 18.85 -15.68
C PRO A 125 22.76 17.50 -16.07
N GLU A 126 22.30 16.88 -17.16
CA GLU A 126 22.84 15.63 -17.71
C GLU A 126 24.27 15.74 -18.28
N LYS A 127 24.76 16.97 -18.49
CA LYS A 127 26.13 17.23 -18.97
C LYS A 127 27.10 17.66 -17.87
N LEU A 128 26.64 17.68 -16.62
CA LEU A 128 27.52 17.93 -15.48
C LEU A 128 28.39 16.72 -15.20
N VAL A 129 29.69 16.96 -15.07
CA VAL A 129 30.68 15.95 -14.69
C VAL A 129 31.50 16.49 -13.53
N LEU A 130 31.82 15.61 -12.57
CA LEU A 130 32.69 15.91 -11.45
C LEU A 130 34.10 15.41 -11.78
N PHE A 131 35.11 16.27 -11.63
CA PHE A 131 36.51 15.85 -11.73
C PHE A 131 36.90 15.05 -10.49
N GLY A 132 37.18 13.75 -10.67
CA GLY A 132 37.53 12.81 -9.61
C GLY A 132 37.42 11.37 -10.08
N LYS A 133 37.56 10.39 -9.18
CA LYS A 133 37.28 8.99 -9.51
C LYS A 133 35.79 8.86 -9.79
N GLY A 134 35.43 8.73 -11.07
CA GLY A 134 34.08 8.87 -11.60
C GLY A 134 33.05 7.87 -11.07
N GLU A 135 32.54 8.12 -9.87
CA GLU A 135 31.36 7.44 -9.35
C GLU A 135 30.09 8.23 -9.73
N ASN A 136 29.27 7.63 -10.60
CA ASN A 136 28.00 8.18 -11.09
C ASN A 136 26.88 8.07 -10.03
N GLN A 137 27.02 8.71 -8.87
CA GLN A 137 25.96 8.72 -7.86
C GLN A 137 25.70 10.15 -7.37
N GLY A 138 24.52 10.69 -7.71
CA GLY A 138 24.09 12.07 -7.42
C GLY A 138 23.73 12.36 -5.95
N LEU A 139 24.29 11.63 -4.99
CA LEU A 139 24.10 11.84 -3.55
C LEU A 139 25.42 11.53 -2.83
N THR A 140 26.04 12.53 -2.20
CA THR A 140 27.17 12.31 -1.27
C THR A 140 26.77 12.80 0.12
N ASN A 141 25.97 12.01 0.85
CA ASN A 141 25.70 12.22 2.28
C ASN A 141 26.81 11.67 3.20
N GLY A 142 28.05 11.65 2.70
CA GLY A 142 29.25 11.27 3.42
C GLY A 142 30.45 11.54 2.53
N PHE A 143 31.60 11.86 3.12
CA PHE A 143 32.87 11.87 2.38
C PHE A 143 33.19 10.41 2.01
N PRO A 144 33.09 9.99 0.74
CA PRO A 144 33.34 8.60 0.36
C PRO A 144 34.85 8.43 0.14
N ASN A 145 35.49 7.55 0.91
CA ASN A 145 36.79 6.90 0.65
C ASN A 145 37.85 7.70 -0.15
N GLU A 146 38.53 8.65 0.51
CA GLU A 146 39.92 9.06 0.22
C GLU A 146 40.28 9.41 -1.25
N SER A 147 39.32 9.85 -2.06
CA SER A 147 39.55 10.04 -3.51
C SER A 147 38.90 11.31 -4.04
N TRP A 148 39.14 12.44 -3.37
CA TRP A 148 39.05 13.74 -4.01
C TRP A 148 40.47 14.11 -4.39
N ASP A 149 40.83 13.99 -5.67
CA ASP A 149 42.06 14.59 -6.16
C ASP A 149 41.91 16.10 -5.92
N LEU A 150 42.54 16.59 -4.86
CA LEU A 150 42.69 18.01 -4.61
C LEU A 150 43.58 18.54 -5.72
N PHE A 151 42.95 19.10 -6.75
CA PHE A 151 43.69 19.74 -7.81
C PHE A 151 44.28 21.04 -7.30
N SER A 152 45.56 21.25 -7.60
CA SER A 152 46.23 22.50 -7.26
C SER A 152 45.51 23.68 -7.92
N TYR A 153 45.52 24.84 -7.27
CA TYR A 153 44.92 26.04 -7.84
C TYR A 153 45.47 26.37 -9.26
N PRO A 154 46.78 26.21 -9.54
CA PRO A 154 47.29 26.33 -10.90
C PRO A 154 46.69 25.34 -11.91
N PHE A 155 46.45 24.08 -11.52
CA PHE A 155 45.79 23.10 -12.39
C PHE A 155 44.36 23.53 -12.72
N TYR A 156 43.60 24.00 -11.72
CA TYR A 156 42.27 24.57 -11.96
C TYR A 156 42.32 25.76 -12.92
N GLN A 157 43.31 26.66 -12.76
CA GLN A 157 43.49 27.79 -13.66
C GLN A 157 43.80 27.34 -15.10
N ASP A 158 44.64 26.32 -15.27
CA ASP A 158 45.01 25.78 -16.58
C ASP A 158 43.79 25.19 -17.31
N VAL A 159 43.02 24.34 -16.63
CA VAL A 159 41.79 23.74 -17.18
C VAL A 159 40.72 24.80 -17.46
N ARG A 160 40.64 25.85 -16.64
CA ARG A 160 39.71 26.98 -16.85
C ARG A 160 40.11 27.86 -18.05
N GLN A 161 41.39 27.94 -18.39
CA GLN A 161 41.91 28.69 -19.53
C GLN A 161 41.79 27.89 -20.84
N HIS A 162 42.02 26.57 -20.80
CA HIS A 162 42.00 25.68 -21.95
C HIS A 162 40.66 24.91 -22.08
N LYS A 163 39.57 25.66 -22.30
CA LYS A 163 38.18 25.15 -22.35
C LYS A 163 37.80 24.37 -23.63
N GLU A 164 38.67 23.52 -24.16
CA GLU A 164 38.38 22.85 -25.43
C GLU A 164 37.25 21.81 -25.33
N VAL A 165 37.10 21.19 -24.15
CA VAL A 165 36.15 20.09 -23.91
C VAL A 165 34.93 20.52 -23.07
N PHE A 166 35.08 21.52 -22.21
CA PHE A 166 34.05 21.94 -21.24
C PHE A 166 33.59 23.37 -21.48
N SER A 167 32.28 23.61 -21.47
CA SER A 167 31.73 24.97 -21.60
C SER A 167 32.13 25.87 -20.43
N GLU A 168 32.18 25.31 -19.22
CA GLU A 168 32.53 26.01 -18.00
C GLU A 168 33.13 25.06 -16.97
N VAL A 169 33.99 25.59 -16.11
CA VAL A 169 34.67 24.85 -15.05
C VAL A 169 34.59 25.69 -13.79
N THR A 170 34.14 25.08 -12.69
CA THR A 170 33.94 25.72 -11.39
C THR A 170 34.56 24.86 -10.29
N ALA A 171 35.09 25.51 -9.26
CA ALA A 171 35.55 24.84 -8.04
C ALA A 171 34.40 24.83 -7.01
N LEU A 172 34.11 23.65 -6.45
CA LEU A 172 33.05 23.47 -5.44
C LEU A 172 33.55 23.71 -4.00
N LEU A 173 34.82 23.40 -3.74
CA LEU A 173 35.47 23.55 -2.44
C LEU A 173 36.91 24.03 -2.64
N SER A 174 37.35 24.98 -1.80
CA SER A 174 38.74 25.43 -1.73
C SER A 174 39.20 25.30 -0.28
N ILE A 175 40.34 24.65 -0.08
CA ILE A 175 41.00 24.55 1.24
C ILE A 175 42.23 25.46 1.18
N PRO A 176 42.19 26.67 1.78
CA PRO A 176 43.39 27.48 1.92
C PRO A 176 44.32 26.81 2.94
N TRP A 177 45.49 26.38 2.50
CA TRP A 177 46.56 25.99 3.42
C TRP A 177 47.33 27.24 3.83
N ASP A 178 46.99 27.84 4.96
CA ASP A 178 47.87 28.82 5.61
C ASP A 178 49.01 28.05 6.29
N VAL A 179 50.18 28.11 5.68
CA VAL A 179 51.41 27.62 6.31
C VAL A 179 51.68 28.57 7.47
N HIS A 180 51.38 28.14 8.70
CA HIS A 180 51.79 28.86 9.90
C HIS A 180 53.32 28.77 9.97
N GLY A 181 53.98 29.85 9.54
CA GLY A 181 55.40 30.10 9.74
C GLY A 181 55.64 30.89 11.02
#